data_AF-A0A942V7H5-F1
#
_entry.id   AF-A0A942V7H5-F1
#
_cell.length_a   1.000
_cell.length_b   1.000
_cell.length_c   1.000
_cell.angle_alpha   90.00
_cell.angle_beta   90.00
_cell.angle_gamma   90.00
#
_symmetry.space_group_name_H-M   'P 1'
#
loop_
_entity.id
_entity.type
_entity.pdbx_description
1 polymer ?
#
loop_
_entity_poly.entity_id
_entity_poly.type
_entity_poly.pdbx_seq_one_letter_code
_entity_poly.pdbx_strand_id
1 'polypeptide(L)'
;MFTKVGILFGLMLLAVRPAAAAMADYIPAFEINLEEDELPTMSELEAFFQSQEGIYDTHYTSTFDVGEVFDRDFYSRIATYGSNEKRLKGENEDAILEMLNSIPRAMYPYIGPMLFTIPNMSEKVLNLPGIRETKNKFPTRIAPQLKGIDDLEFLSPFLYYLLMPEVWPENVTMPEMPRRVPAHPKVAYDKDFYQAIKKLVPPEHYMTNVPQAKKIGRSDLRTVNPEKNSLLTSTDVKAFIGTLDGIREWTGANRYRLSRVTTMLLNYEANRPDNILLVPGLKDVVNPCQRLVQKATIMGQERELAMIAAKQGFTLNEWAYTCDKTIKAYRLSKISSGMAMAIRGYQSGLHDDDIRKLSPRSQQSRYSTMQAIVEMYKAPLNDVREVRKNRTELTEKWRKSDFKLGDIPISRLD
;
A
#
# COMPACT_ATOMS: atom_id res chain seq x y z
N MET A 1 -48.37 -49.53 -4.51
CA MET A 1 -48.17 -48.32 -5.35
C MET A 1 -48.23 -47.12 -4.41
N PHE A 2 -47.16 -46.73 -3.70
CA PHE A 2 -45.96 -46.06 -4.21
C PHE A 2 -46.27 -45.01 -5.27
N THR A 3 -46.38 -43.75 -4.84
CA THR A 3 -45.90 -42.51 -5.50
C THR A 3 -46.68 -41.32 -4.94
N LYS A 4 -46.09 -40.58 -3.97
CA LYS A 4 -46.38 -39.16 -3.65
C LYS A 4 -45.59 -38.58 -2.46
N VAL A 5 -44.54 -39.25 -1.99
CA VAL A 5 -43.63 -38.71 -0.94
C VAL A 5 -42.27 -38.26 -1.52
N GLY A 6 -42.01 -38.51 -2.81
CA GLY A 6 -40.67 -38.34 -3.41
C GLY A 6 -40.34 -36.99 -4.06
N ILE A 7 -41.15 -35.92 -3.90
CA ILE A 7 -40.91 -34.65 -4.62
C ILE A 7 -40.53 -33.49 -3.69
N LEU A 8 -40.81 -33.56 -2.38
CA LEU A 8 -40.44 -32.47 -1.46
C LEU A 8 -39.02 -32.56 -0.87
N PHE A 9 -38.35 -33.71 -0.94
CA PHE A 9 -36.97 -33.86 -0.46
C PHE A 9 -35.89 -33.55 -1.51
N GLY A 10 -36.27 -33.48 -2.80
CA GLY A 10 -35.35 -33.17 -3.90
C GLY A 10 -35.08 -31.68 -4.12
N LEU A 11 -35.90 -30.79 -3.53
CA LEU A 11 -35.82 -29.34 -3.75
C LEU A 11 -35.08 -28.57 -2.64
N MET A 12 -34.80 -29.18 -1.48
CA MET A 12 -33.95 -28.59 -0.44
C MET A 12 -32.44 -28.84 -0.64
N LEU A 13 -32.06 -29.77 -1.52
CA LEU A 13 -30.65 -30.12 -1.77
C LEU A 13 -30.00 -29.33 -2.93
N LEU A 14 -30.72 -28.40 -3.55
CA LEU A 14 -30.25 -27.64 -4.73
C LEU A 14 -30.00 -26.14 -4.48
N ALA A 15 -30.00 -25.68 -3.23
CA ALA A 15 -29.79 -24.26 -2.91
C ALA A 15 -28.81 -23.97 -1.77
N VAL A 16 -28.01 -24.93 -1.31
CA VAL A 16 -26.79 -24.59 -0.55
C VAL A 16 -25.65 -24.48 -1.56
N ARG A 17 -25.66 -23.40 -2.34
CA ARG A 17 -24.37 -22.88 -2.81
C ARG A 17 -23.59 -22.56 -1.53
N PRO A 18 -22.34 -23.03 -1.35
CA PRO A 18 -21.53 -22.52 -0.25
C PRO A 18 -21.60 -21.00 -0.36
N ALA A 19 -22.02 -20.33 0.72
CA ALA A 19 -22.06 -18.88 0.77
C ALA A 19 -20.69 -18.40 0.28
N ALA A 20 -20.66 -17.74 -0.87
CA ALA A 20 -19.41 -17.26 -1.42
C ALA A 20 -18.83 -16.32 -0.35
N ALA A 21 -17.65 -16.64 0.16
CA ALA A 21 -17.03 -15.88 1.23
C ALA A 21 -17.07 -14.39 0.90
N ALA A 22 -17.67 -13.61 1.79
CA ALA A 22 -17.78 -12.18 1.65
C ALA A 22 -16.59 -11.51 2.36
N MET A 23 -16.28 -10.28 1.97
CA MET A 23 -15.23 -9.50 2.62
C MET A 23 -15.43 -9.37 4.14
N ALA A 24 -16.68 -9.22 4.59
CA ALA A 24 -17.04 -9.07 5.99
C ALA A 24 -16.70 -10.30 6.85
N ASP A 25 -16.63 -11.50 6.25
CA ASP A 25 -16.34 -12.75 6.96
C ASP A 25 -14.91 -12.75 7.55
N TYR A 26 -14.04 -11.86 7.07
CA TYR A 26 -12.66 -11.73 7.54
C TYR A 26 -12.48 -10.73 8.69
N ILE A 27 -13.52 -9.97 9.07
CA ILE A 27 -13.43 -8.98 10.18
C ILE A 27 -12.90 -9.61 11.47
N PRO A 28 -13.44 -10.77 11.94
CA PRO A 28 -13.02 -11.35 13.22
C PRO A 28 -11.54 -11.71 13.26
N ALA A 29 -10.92 -12.06 12.13
CA ALA A 29 -9.51 -12.43 12.10
C ALA A 29 -8.54 -11.26 12.36
N PHE A 30 -9.02 -10.01 12.27
CA PHE A 30 -8.23 -8.84 12.63
C PHE A 30 -8.46 -8.39 14.07
N GLU A 31 -9.38 -9.00 14.80
CA GLU A 31 -9.57 -8.73 16.21
C GLU A 31 -8.45 -9.41 17.03
N ILE A 32 -7.84 -8.63 17.92
CA ILE A 32 -6.76 -9.07 18.80
C ILE A 32 -7.19 -8.72 20.22
N ASN A 33 -7.21 -9.72 21.10
CA ASN A 33 -7.50 -9.56 22.51
C ASN A 33 -6.25 -9.92 23.30
N LEU A 34 -5.50 -8.89 23.74
CA LEU A 34 -4.20 -9.07 24.40
C LEU A 34 -4.26 -9.88 25.71
N GLU A 35 -5.43 -10.01 26.33
CA GLU A 35 -5.63 -10.74 27.59
C GLU A 35 -6.15 -12.17 27.38
N GLU A 36 -6.89 -12.41 26.30
CA GLU A 36 -7.58 -13.69 26.04
C GLU A 36 -6.88 -14.52 24.97
N ASP A 37 -6.11 -13.91 24.08
CA ASP A 37 -5.44 -14.60 22.98
C ASP A 37 -4.32 -15.51 23.52
N GLU A 38 -4.46 -16.82 23.31
CA GLU A 38 -3.39 -17.78 23.58
C GLU A 38 -2.25 -17.60 22.57
N LEU A 39 -1.14 -17.01 23.05
CA LEU A 39 0.07 -16.80 22.26
C LEU A 39 0.97 -18.04 22.34
N PRO A 40 1.54 -18.50 21.20
CA PRO A 40 2.50 -19.57 21.21
C PRO A 40 3.78 -19.14 21.93
N THR A 41 4.41 -20.05 22.65
CA THR A 41 5.71 -19.78 23.28
C THR A 41 6.81 -19.66 22.22
N MET A 42 7.91 -18.97 22.54
CA MET A 42 9.07 -18.91 21.64
C MET A 42 9.58 -20.31 21.27
N SER A 43 9.61 -21.24 22.24
CA SER A 43 10.01 -22.64 22.01
C SER A 43 9.05 -23.39 21.08
N GLU A 44 7.74 -23.16 21.18
CA GLU A 44 6.76 -23.77 20.27
C GLU A 44 6.92 -23.24 18.85
N LEU A 45 7.15 -21.94 18.70
CA LEU A 45 7.41 -21.33 17.40
C LEU A 45 8.69 -21.87 16.76
N GLU A 46 9.76 -22.03 17.54
CA GLU A 46 11.02 -22.61 17.07
C GLU A 46 10.84 -24.08 16.66
N ALA A 47 10.19 -24.89 17.50
CA ALA A 47 9.92 -26.29 17.21
C ALA A 47 9.02 -26.45 15.98
N PHE A 48 7.99 -25.61 15.85
CA PHE A 48 7.12 -25.58 14.68
C PHE A 48 7.93 -25.23 13.42
N PHE A 49 8.75 -24.18 13.48
CA PHE A 49 9.55 -23.75 12.34
C PHE A 49 10.56 -24.82 11.93
N GLN A 50 11.25 -25.46 12.88
CA GLN A 50 12.15 -26.60 12.62
C GLN A 50 11.42 -27.83 12.07
N SER A 51 10.18 -28.08 12.50
CA SER A 51 9.36 -29.18 11.96
C SER A 51 8.94 -28.94 10.49
N GLN A 52 8.91 -27.67 10.08
CA GLN A 52 8.63 -27.24 8.70
C GLN A 52 9.92 -27.22 7.83
N GLU A 53 11.12 -27.26 8.43
CA GLU A 53 12.42 -27.39 7.75
C GLU A 53 12.63 -28.80 7.11
N GLY A 54 11.56 -29.48 6.71
CA GLY A 54 11.62 -30.60 5.77
C GLY A 54 11.57 -30.17 4.29
N ILE A 55 11.58 -28.87 3.98
CA ILE A 55 11.26 -28.35 2.64
C ILE A 55 12.48 -27.78 1.88
N TYR A 56 13.65 -27.67 2.51
CA TYR A 56 14.89 -27.30 1.79
C TYR A 56 16.13 -27.94 2.41
N ASP A 57 16.21 -29.27 2.34
CA ASP A 57 17.53 -29.90 2.22
C ASP A 57 17.99 -29.64 0.79
N THR A 58 19.00 -28.78 0.61
CA THR A 58 19.54 -28.53 -0.72
C THR A 58 20.14 -29.80 -1.32
N HIS A 59 20.46 -30.82 -0.50
CA HIS A 59 21.34 -31.95 -0.85
C HIS A 59 22.69 -31.53 -1.46
N TYR A 60 22.99 -30.23 -1.44
CA TYR A 60 24.16 -29.61 -2.04
C TYR A 60 24.81 -28.74 -0.98
N THR A 61 26.08 -29.04 -0.71
CA THR A 61 26.94 -28.31 0.24
C THR A 61 27.45 -26.98 -0.35
N SER A 62 27.41 -26.81 -1.69
CA SER A 62 27.96 -25.66 -2.43
C SER A 62 27.35 -25.54 -3.83
N THR A 63 27.36 -24.34 -4.43
CA THR A 63 26.99 -24.10 -5.85
C THR A 63 27.84 -24.86 -6.86
N PHE A 64 28.99 -25.39 -6.44
CA PHE A 64 29.92 -26.16 -7.27
C PHE A 64 29.97 -27.65 -6.93
N ASP A 65 29.25 -28.08 -5.89
CA ASP A 65 29.21 -29.47 -5.45
C ASP A 65 27.76 -29.99 -5.60
N VAL A 66 27.36 -30.10 -6.87
CA VAL A 66 26.09 -30.70 -7.27
C VAL A 66 26.36 -32.19 -7.38
N GLY A 67 26.10 -32.95 -6.30
CA GLY A 67 26.38 -34.39 -6.25
C GLY A 67 25.78 -35.20 -7.42
N GLU A 68 26.06 -36.50 -7.47
CA GLU A 68 25.77 -37.36 -8.64
C GLU A 68 24.28 -37.54 -8.99
N VAL A 69 23.36 -37.06 -8.15
CA VAL A 69 21.91 -37.18 -8.34
C VAL A 69 21.31 -35.82 -8.65
N PHE A 70 21.03 -35.57 -9.92
CA PHE A 70 20.21 -34.43 -10.36
C PHE A 70 18.75 -34.69 -9.96
N ASP A 71 18.23 -33.86 -9.06
CA ASP A 71 16.90 -34.06 -8.50
C ASP A 71 15.78 -33.85 -9.55
N ARG A 72 14.76 -34.70 -9.52
CA ARG A 72 13.66 -34.73 -10.49
C ARG A 72 12.82 -33.45 -10.41
N ASP A 73 12.75 -32.83 -9.24
CA ASP A 73 12.06 -31.57 -9.02
C ASP A 73 12.85 -30.38 -9.59
N PHE A 74 14.18 -30.39 -9.49
CA PHE A 74 15.04 -29.41 -10.14
C PHE A 74 14.94 -29.51 -11.67
N TYR A 75 14.94 -30.74 -12.20
CA TYR A 75 14.69 -30.99 -13.63
C TYR A 75 13.33 -30.48 -14.07
N SER A 76 12.27 -30.67 -13.27
CA SER A 76 10.93 -30.17 -13.60
C SER A 76 10.90 -28.63 -13.71
N ARG A 77 11.60 -27.93 -12.81
CA ARG A 77 11.70 -26.46 -12.85
C ARG A 77 12.49 -25.99 -14.06
N ILE A 78 13.66 -26.59 -14.33
CA ILE A 78 14.45 -26.26 -15.53
C ILE A 78 13.69 -26.58 -16.82
N ALA A 79 13.00 -27.72 -16.91
CA ALA A 79 12.20 -28.10 -18.06
C ALA A 79 11.03 -27.12 -18.30
N THR A 80 10.46 -26.54 -17.23
CA THR A 80 9.43 -25.49 -17.35
C THR A 80 10.00 -24.17 -17.89
N TYR A 81 11.25 -23.84 -17.56
CA TYR A 81 11.96 -22.70 -18.15
C TYR A 81 12.43 -22.99 -19.59
N GLY A 82 12.84 -24.22 -19.90
CA GLY A 82 13.32 -24.64 -21.21
C GLY A 82 12.24 -24.93 -22.25
N SER A 83 10.98 -25.14 -21.84
CA SER A 83 9.84 -25.43 -22.75
C SER A 83 9.13 -24.17 -23.27
N ASN A 84 9.46 -23.00 -22.73
CA ASN A 84 8.97 -21.73 -23.25
C ASN A 84 9.99 -21.13 -24.22
N GLU A 85 9.93 -21.50 -25.51
CA GLU A 85 10.47 -20.68 -26.61
C GLU A 85 9.75 -19.31 -26.75
N LYS A 86 9.00 -18.88 -25.75
CA LYS A 86 8.56 -17.48 -25.65
C LYS A 86 9.75 -16.67 -25.18
N ARG A 87 10.42 -16.07 -26.16
CA ARG A 87 11.38 -14.96 -26.02
C ARG A 87 11.16 -14.21 -24.71
N LEU A 88 12.18 -14.20 -23.86
CA LEU A 88 12.20 -13.41 -22.63
C LEU A 88 11.82 -11.96 -22.99
N LYS A 89 10.71 -11.49 -22.42
CA LYS A 89 10.26 -10.11 -22.57
C LYS A 89 11.37 -9.21 -22.06
N GLY A 90 11.85 -8.28 -22.88
CA GLY A 90 12.83 -7.31 -22.41
C GLY A 90 12.23 -6.50 -21.26
N GLU A 91 12.98 -6.29 -20.18
CA GLU A 91 12.47 -5.64 -18.95
C GLU A 91 11.76 -4.30 -19.23
N ASN A 92 12.20 -3.58 -20.27
CA ASN A 92 11.69 -2.27 -20.65
C ASN A 92 10.80 -2.27 -21.91
N GLU A 93 10.44 -3.44 -22.45
CA GLU A 93 9.71 -3.53 -23.73
C GLU A 93 8.36 -2.78 -23.69
N ASP A 94 7.57 -2.97 -22.63
CA ASP A 94 6.26 -2.33 -22.51
C ASP A 94 6.37 -0.82 -22.30
N ALA A 95 7.34 -0.38 -21.49
CA ALA A 95 7.57 1.04 -21.24
C ALA A 95 7.98 1.78 -22.52
N ILE A 96 8.82 1.15 -23.36
CA ILE A 96 9.22 1.72 -24.65
C ILE A 96 8.04 1.76 -25.63
N LEU A 97 7.20 0.72 -25.64
CA LEU A 97 5.99 0.68 -26.47
C LEU A 97 4.98 1.76 -26.06
N GLU A 98 4.75 1.93 -24.76
CA GLU A 98 3.86 2.96 -24.22
C GLU A 98 4.38 4.37 -24.55
N MET A 99 5.68 4.60 -24.35
CA MET A 99 6.33 5.87 -24.70
C MET A 99 6.18 6.16 -26.21
N LEU A 100 6.47 5.20 -27.09
CA LEU A 100 6.35 5.41 -28.53
C LEU A 100 4.90 5.67 -28.96
N ASN A 101 3.93 5.00 -28.35
CA ASN A 101 2.51 5.24 -28.62
C ASN A 101 2.03 6.62 -28.14
N SER A 102 2.68 7.21 -27.13
CA SER A 102 2.37 8.56 -26.64
C SER A 102 2.90 9.68 -27.55
N ILE A 103 3.88 9.37 -28.41
CA ILE A 103 4.54 10.34 -29.29
C ILE A 103 3.81 10.39 -30.64
N PRO A 104 3.57 11.57 -31.22
CA PRO A 104 3.03 11.67 -32.57
C PRO A 104 3.92 10.97 -33.60
N ARG A 105 3.31 10.21 -34.53
CA ARG A 105 4.04 9.47 -35.59
C ARG A 105 4.95 10.35 -36.44
N ALA A 106 4.66 11.66 -36.54
CA ALA A 106 5.51 12.64 -37.22
C ALA A 106 6.93 12.73 -36.64
N MET A 107 7.13 12.32 -35.38
CA MET A 107 8.42 12.38 -34.69
C MET A 107 9.25 11.10 -34.85
N TYR A 108 8.67 10.03 -35.41
CA TYR A 108 9.34 8.74 -35.57
C TYR A 108 10.62 8.79 -36.41
N PRO A 109 10.74 9.61 -37.48
CA PRO A 109 11.99 9.73 -38.24
C PRO A 109 13.19 10.22 -37.41
N TYR A 110 12.96 10.94 -36.30
CA TYR A 110 14.03 11.46 -35.44
C TYR A 110 14.46 10.47 -34.33
N ILE A 111 13.66 9.45 -34.04
CA ILE A 111 13.88 8.50 -32.94
C ILE A 111 14.13 7.09 -33.47
N GLY A 112 13.43 6.69 -34.53
CA GLY A 112 13.48 5.36 -35.11
C GLY A 112 14.88 4.91 -35.55
N PRO A 113 15.68 5.72 -36.27
CA PRO A 113 17.05 5.38 -36.63
C PRO A 113 17.93 5.05 -35.42
N MET A 114 17.77 5.78 -34.30
CA MET A 114 18.48 5.51 -33.05
C MET A 114 18.08 4.14 -32.47
N LEU A 115 16.79 3.78 -32.49
CA LEU A 115 16.33 2.49 -31.97
C LEU A 115 16.98 1.29 -32.66
N PHE A 116 17.31 1.40 -33.95
CA PHE A 116 18.02 0.35 -34.69
C PHE A 116 19.51 0.23 -34.33
N THR A 117 20.08 1.22 -33.66
CA THR A 117 21.50 1.20 -33.23
C THR A 117 21.71 0.64 -31.82
N ILE A 118 20.64 0.49 -31.03
CA ILE A 118 20.74 0.02 -29.65
C ILE A 118 20.86 -1.53 -29.64
N PRO A 119 21.88 -2.09 -28.99
CA PRO A 119 22.02 -3.54 -28.86
C PRO A 119 20.88 -4.12 -28.02
N ASN A 120 20.41 -5.31 -28.38
CA ASN A 120 19.30 -6.02 -27.70
C ASN A 120 17.95 -5.28 -27.71
N MET A 121 17.74 -4.34 -28.63
CA MET A 121 16.44 -3.67 -28.80
C MET A 121 15.35 -4.66 -29.24
N SER A 122 14.14 -4.50 -28.70
CA SER A 122 13.07 -5.46 -28.94
C SER A 122 12.63 -5.43 -30.41
N GLU A 123 12.61 -6.59 -31.09
CA GLU A 123 12.13 -6.65 -32.48
C GLU A 123 10.67 -6.18 -32.62
N LYS A 124 9.85 -6.34 -31.56
CA LYS A 124 8.48 -5.82 -31.54
C LYS A 124 8.45 -4.30 -31.64
N VAL A 125 9.39 -3.62 -30.97
CA VAL A 125 9.58 -2.16 -31.06
C VAL A 125 10.10 -1.78 -32.45
N LEU A 126 11.08 -2.51 -32.97
CA LEU A 126 11.67 -2.25 -34.29
C LEU A 126 10.68 -2.47 -35.45
N ASN A 127 9.73 -3.38 -35.27
CA ASN A 127 8.69 -3.70 -36.26
C ASN A 127 7.42 -2.85 -36.13
N LEU A 128 7.39 -1.84 -35.25
CA LEU A 128 6.25 -0.93 -35.15
C LEU A 128 5.99 -0.19 -36.48
N PRO A 129 4.72 0.03 -36.85
CA PRO A 129 4.37 0.80 -38.04
C PRO A 129 4.89 2.24 -37.91
N GLY A 130 5.56 2.73 -38.95
CA GLY A 130 6.24 4.03 -38.96
C GLY A 130 7.65 4.05 -38.35
N ILE A 131 8.02 3.15 -37.43
CA ILE A 131 9.42 3.01 -36.97
C ILE A 131 10.21 2.13 -37.95
N ARG A 132 9.63 1.01 -38.39
CA ARG A 132 10.26 0.08 -39.35
C ARG A 132 10.74 0.79 -40.62
N GLU A 133 9.97 1.77 -41.08
CA GLU A 133 10.22 2.53 -42.32
C GLU A 133 11.36 3.55 -42.20
N THR A 134 11.80 3.86 -40.98
CA THR A 134 12.84 4.87 -40.70
C THR A 134 14.25 4.29 -40.63
N LYS A 135 14.39 2.96 -40.75
CA LYS A 135 15.69 2.28 -40.75
C LYS A 135 16.64 2.90 -41.79
N ASN A 136 17.80 3.37 -41.34
CA ASN A 136 18.83 4.01 -42.17
C ASN A 136 18.36 5.23 -42.97
N LYS A 137 17.29 5.91 -42.54
CA LYS A 137 16.82 7.14 -43.19
C LYS A 137 17.19 8.36 -42.37
N PHE A 138 17.63 9.40 -43.06
CA PHE A 138 17.84 10.72 -42.48
C PHE A 138 16.51 11.50 -42.41
N PRO A 139 16.23 12.28 -41.35
CA PRO A 139 15.01 13.07 -41.25
C PRO A 139 14.93 14.15 -42.34
N THR A 140 13.79 14.24 -43.03
CA THR A 140 13.59 15.21 -44.12
C THR A 140 13.26 16.62 -43.63
N ARG A 141 12.69 16.74 -42.42
CA ARG A 141 12.29 18.02 -41.83
C ARG A 141 13.37 18.46 -40.83
N ILE A 142 14.24 19.36 -41.27
CA ILE A 142 15.35 19.89 -40.46
C ILE A 142 14.98 21.25 -39.90
N ALA A 143 15.34 21.48 -38.63
CA ALA A 143 15.21 22.76 -37.95
C ALA A 143 15.85 23.90 -38.79
N PRO A 144 15.16 25.03 -38.99
CA PRO A 144 15.70 26.19 -39.72
C PRO A 144 17.08 26.63 -39.24
N GLN A 145 17.32 26.52 -37.93
CA GLN A 145 18.57 26.85 -37.24
C GLN A 145 19.77 26.05 -37.76
N LEU A 146 19.55 24.88 -38.35
CA LEU A 146 20.60 23.97 -38.79
C LEU A 146 20.76 23.93 -40.31
N LYS A 147 19.95 24.65 -41.09
CA LYS A 147 19.93 24.56 -42.57
C LYS A 147 21.21 25.01 -43.31
N GLY A 148 22.25 25.47 -42.61
CA GLY A 148 23.50 25.96 -43.20
C GLY A 148 24.77 25.28 -42.68
N ILE A 149 24.65 24.15 -41.97
CA ILE A 149 25.82 23.36 -41.53
C ILE A 149 26.07 22.28 -42.59
N ASP A 150 27.27 22.27 -43.17
CA ASP A 150 27.69 21.22 -44.10
C ASP A 150 27.77 19.86 -43.37
N ASP A 151 27.53 18.76 -44.08
CA ASP A 151 27.72 17.39 -43.58
C ASP A 151 26.80 16.93 -42.43
N LEU A 152 25.63 17.56 -42.25
CA LEU A 152 24.60 17.13 -41.28
C LEU A 152 24.11 15.68 -41.45
N GLU A 153 24.23 15.12 -42.64
CA GLU A 153 23.83 13.74 -42.95
C GLU A 153 24.70 12.69 -42.24
N PHE A 154 25.91 13.06 -41.81
CA PHE A 154 26.83 12.20 -41.06
C PHE A 154 26.62 12.26 -39.54
N LEU A 155 25.63 13.04 -39.09
CA LEU A 155 25.30 13.13 -37.68
C LEU A 155 24.89 11.74 -37.15
N SER A 156 25.34 11.40 -35.94
CA SER A 156 24.94 10.16 -35.28
C SER A 156 23.42 10.10 -35.11
N PRO A 157 22.75 8.95 -35.38
CA PRO A 157 21.32 8.78 -35.18
C PRO A 157 20.82 9.16 -33.78
N PHE A 158 21.69 9.07 -32.76
CA PHE A 158 21.40 9.50 -31.39
C PHE A 158 21.08 11.00 -31.27
N LEU A 159 21.50 11.83 -32.23
CA LEU A 159 21.37 13.28 -32.20
C LEU A 159 20.29 13.80 -33.15
N TYR A 160 19.57 12.92 -33.84
CA TYR A 160 18.52 13.33 -34.78
C TYR A 160 17.39 14.11 -34.12
N TYR A 161 17.14 13.94 -32.82
CA TYR A 161 16.15 14.74 -32.09
C TYR A 161 16.47 16.26 -32.12
N LEU A 162 17.75 16.65 -32.26
CA LEU A 162 18.14 18.07 -32.38
C LEU A 162 17.75 18.68 -33.73
N LEU A 163 17.56 17.84 -34.75
CA LEU A 163 17.11 18.24 -36.08
C LEU A 163 15.61 18.61 -36.09
N MET A 164 14.87 18.27 -35.04
CA MET A 164 13.44 18.53 -34.94
C MET A 164 13.18 20.01 -34.62
N PRO A 165 12.40 20.74 -35.45
CA PRO A 165 12.10 22.15 -35.22
C PRO A 165 11.50 22.44 -33.84
N GLU A 166 10.67 21.55 -33.31
CA GLU A 166 9.91 21.71 -32.06
C GLU A 166 10.75 21.65 -30.77
N VAL A 167 12.01 21.20 -30.85
CA VAL A 167 12.96 21.26 -29.71
C VAL A 167 13.49 22.68 -29.51
N TRP A 168 13.42 23.52 -30.55
CA TRP A 168 13.97 24.86 -30.52
C TRP A 168 12.94 25.86 -29.98
N PRO A 169 13.26 26.62 -28.91
CA PRO A 169 12.31 27.53 -28.26
C PRO A 169 11.69 28.56 -29.20
N GLU A 170 12.43 28.98 -30.22
CA GLU A 170 12.01 29.96 -31.23
C GLU A 170 10.90 29.46 -32.15
N ASN A 171 10.77 28.14 -32.30
CA ASN A 171 9.80 27.51 -33.20
C ASN A 171 8.56 26.98 -32.44
N VAL A 172 8.54 27.08 -31.11
CA VAL A 172 7.40 26.63 -30.29
C VAL A 172 6.28 27.66 -30.40
N THR A 173 5.23 27.31 -31.14
CA THR A 173 3.97 28.05 -31.07
C THR A 173 3.33 27.75 -29.71
N MET A 174 3.37 28.72 -28.79
CA MET A 174 2.64 28.57 -27.53
C MET A 174 1.15 28.42 -27.87
N PRO A 175 0.48 27.32 -27.44
CA PRO A 175 -0.97 27.24 -27.59
C PRO A 175 -1.59 28.43 -26.85
N GLU A 176 -2.58 29.08 -27.47
CA GLU A 176 -3.31 30.18 -26.85
C GLU A 176 -3.88 29.71 -25.51
N MET A 177 -3.27 30.16 -24.42
CA MET A 177 -3.74 29.85 -23.08
C MET A 177 -5.02 30.66 -22.83
N PRO A 178 -6.14 30.02 -22.46
CA PRO A 178 -7.36 30.75 -22.15
C PRO A 178 -7.07 31.75 -21.04
N ARG A 179 -7.37 33.03 -21.28
CA ARG A 179 -7.26 34.09 -20.26
C ARG A 179 -8.05 33.65 -19.04
N ARG A 180 -7.38 33.49 -17.89
CA ARG A 180 -8.04 33.27 -16.61
C ARG A 180 -8.83 34.54 -16.25
N VAL A 181 -10.11 34.53 -16.58
CA VAL A 181 -11.04 35.56 -16.10
C VAL A 181 -11.23 35.33 -14.60
N PRO A 182 -11.09 36.36 -13.74
CA PRO A 182 -11.40 36.21 -12.32
C PRO A 182 -12.84 35.69 -12.17
N ALA A 183 -13.01 34.61 -11.40
CA ALA A 183 -14.32 34.01 -11.20
C ALA A 183 -15.20 34.96 -10.37
N HIS A 184 -16.23 35.53 -10.99
CA HIS A 184 -17.28 36.20 -10.24
C HIS A 184 -18.13 35.14 -9.53
N PRO A 185 -18.46 35.33 -8.23
CA PRO A 185 -19.31 34.40 -7.52
C PRO A 185 -20.66 34.27 -8.22
N LYS A 186 -21.09 33.04 -8.51
CA LYS A 186 -22.34 32.74 -9.22
C LYS A 186 -23.60 33.11 -8.43
N VAL A 187 -23.46 33.53 -7.18
CA VAL A 187 -24.55 33.70 -6.22
C VAL A 187 -24.50 35.12 -5.66
N ALA A 188 -25.67 35.77 -5.61
CA ALA A 188 -25.81 37.09 -4.98
C ALA A 188 -25.48 37.02 -3.49
N TYR A 189 -24.85 38.06 -2.96
CA TYR A 189 -24.48 38.15 -1.54
C TYR A 189 -25.74 38.30 -0.67
N ASP A 190 -26.01 37.29 0.16
CA ASP A 190 -27.11 37.30 1.13
C ASP A 190 -26.62 37.72 2.53
N LYS A 191 -26.97 38.93 2.95
CA LYS A 191 -26.58 39.51 4.24
C LYS A 191 -27.05 38.66 5.43
N ASP A 192 -28.26 38.11 5.36
CA ASP A 192 -28.88 37.42 6.50
C ASP A 192 -28.24 36.04 6.68
N PHE A 193 -27.95 35.35 5.57
CA PHE A 193 -27.19 34.11 5.58
C PHE A 193 -25.81 34.28 6.21
N TYR A 194 -25.04 35.30 5.81
CA TYR A 194 -23.71 35.54 6.40
C TYR A 194 -23.78 36.00 7.86
N GLN A 195 -24.83 36.71 8.28
CA GLN A 195 -25.05 37.02 9.69
C GLN A 195 -25.38 35.78 10.52
N ALA A 196 -26.20 34.86 9.99
CA ALA A 196 -26.47 33.57 10.62
C ALA A 196 -25.20 32.73 10.76
N ILE A 197 -24.35 32.71 9.72
CA ILE A 197 -23.03 32.05 9.78
C ILE A 197 -22.15 32.70 10.85
N LYS A 198 -22.08 34.04 10.93
CA LYS A 198 -21.27 34.73 11.94
C LYS A 198 -21.73 34.42 13.37
N LYS A 199 -23.02 34.17 13.60
CA LYS A 199 -23.55 33.74 14.90
C LYS A 199 -23.16 32.30 15.24
N LEU A 200 -23.18 31.40 14.24
CA LEU A 200 -22.82 29.99 14.41
C LEU A 200 -21.31 29.78 14.55
N VAL A 201 -20.54 30.58 13.80
CA VAL A 201 -19.09 30.49 13.67
C VAL A 201 -18.53 31.92 13.79
N PRO A 202 -18.29 32.38 15.03
CA PRO A 202 -17.74 33.71 15.28
C PRO A 202 -16.39 33.88 14.57
N PRO A 203 -16.21 34.94 13.73
CA PRO A 203 -14.95 35.21 13.04
C PRO A 203 -13.75 35.37 14.01
N GLU A 204 -14.04 35.85 15.21
CA GLU A 204 -13.10 36.02 16.32
C GLU A 204 -12.38 34.71 16.70
N HIS A 205 -13.01 33.55 16.49
CA HIS A 205 -12.40 32.23 16.69
C HIS A 205 -11.39 31.81 15.59
N TYR A 206 -11.20 32.63 14.56
CA TYR A 206 -10.24 32.39 13.48
C TYR A 206 -9.23 33.53 13.32
N MET A 207 -9.38 34.60 14.10
CA MET A 207 -8.46 35.73 14.11
C MET A 207 -7.20 35.38 14.91
N THR A 208 -6.03 35.59 14.30
CA THR A 208 -4.71 35.32 14.93
C THR A 208 -4.40 36.22 16.12
N ASN A 209 -5.08 37.36 16.24
CA ASN A 209 -4.75 38.43 17.20
C ASN A 209 -5.69 38.49 18.40
N VAL A 210 -6.67 37.57 18.51
CA VAL A 210 -7.61 37.53 19.64
C VAL A 210 -7.19 36.39 20.59
N PRO A 211 -6.89 36.66 21.87
CA PRO A 211 -6.63 35.61 22.84
C PRO A 211 -7.90 34.78 23.03
N GLN A 212 -7.91 33.57 22.47
CA GLN A 212 -9.03 32.65 22.66
C GLN A 212 -9.01 32.15 24.09
N ALA A 213 -10.09 32.37 24.83
CA ALA A 213 -10.30 31.70 26.11
C ALA A 213 -10.32 30.19 25.85
N LYS A 214 -9.25 29.48 26.24
CA LYS A 214 -9.20 28.02 26.21
C LYS A 214 -10.21 27.49 27.22
N LYS A 215 -11.45 27.25 26.77
CA LYS A 215 -12.38 26.41 27.54
C LYS A 215 -11.77 25.02 27.54
N ILE A 216 -11.37 24.55 28.72
CA ILE A 216 -10.88 23.19 28.92
C ILE A 216 -12.00 22.24 28.48
N GLY A 217 -11.79 21.59 27.35
CA GLY A 217 -12.74 20.64 26.78
C GLY A 217 -12.36 19.21 27.11
N ARG A 218 -13.25 18.26 26.77
CA ARG A 218 -12.94 16.82 26.85
C ARG A 218 -11.68 16.45 26.06
N SER A 219 -11.36 17.17 24.99
CA SER A 219 -10.13 16.94 24.21
C SER A 219 -8.84 17.23 24.97
N ASP A 220 -8.91 18.07 26.00
CA ASP A 220 -7.76 18.52 26.78
C ASP A 220 -7.52 17.64 28.01
N LEU A 221 -8.38 16.65 28.25
CA LEU A 221 -8.31 15.72 29.37
C LEU A 221 -7.97 14.31 28.88
N ARG A 222 -7.09 13.62 29.62
CA ARG A 222 -6.72 12.23 29.35
C ARG A 222 -7.94 11.32 29.50
N THR A 223 -8.09 10.33 28.63
CA THR A 223 -9.05 9.25 28.86
C THR A 223 -8.53 8.37 29.99
N VAL A 224 -9.32 8.20 31.05
CA VAL A 224 -9.01 7.28 32.15
C VAL A 224 -9.29 5.85 31.66
N ASN A 225 -8.30 4.96 31.78
CA ASN A 225 -8.38 3.54 31.41
C ASN A 225 -9.00 3.30 30.01
N PRO A 226 -8.32 3.70 28.92
CA PRO A 226 -8.88 3.61 27.58
C PRO A 226 -9.07 2.15 27.11
N GLU A 227 -10.32 1.78 26.86
CA GLU A 227 -10.68 0.49 26.25
C GLU A 227 -10.59 0.52 24.70
N LYS A 228 -10.74 -0.65 24.06
CA LYS A 228 -10.78 -0.82 22.59
C LYS A 228 -11.75 0.15 21.91
N ASN A 229 -12.94 0.37 22.49
CA ASN A 229 -14.00 1.21 21.92
C ASN A 229 -14.02 2.67 22.44
N SER A 230 -13.08 3.04 23.31
CA SER A 230 -13.00 4.42 23.82
C SER A 230 -12.58 5.40 22.73
N LEU A 231 -13.18 6.59 22.68
CA LEU A 231 -12.78 7.65 21.75
C LEU A 231 -11.47 8.30 22.18
N LEU A 232 -10.66 8.69 21.21
CA LEU A 232 -9.41 9.40 21.47
C LEU A 232 -9.65 10.85 21.90
N THR A 233 -8.77 11.35 22.75
CA THR A 233 -8.62 12.78 23.05
C THR A 233 -7.29 13.32 22.51
N SER A 234 -7.15 14.64 22.37
CA SER A 234 -5.89 15.25 21.95
C SER A 234 -4.76 14.95 22.92
N THR A 235 -5.04 14.85 24.22
CA THR A 235 -4.08 14.48 25.25
C THR A 235 -3.63 13.02 25.15
N ASP A 236 -4.51 12.10 24.78
CA ASP A 236 -4.13 10.69 24.57
C ASP A 236 -3.16 10.57 23.37
N VAL A 237 -3.43 11.31 22.29
CA VAL A 237 -2.56 11.35 21.11
C VAL A 237 -1.18 11.92 21.46
N LYS A 238 -1.12 13.00 22.26
CA LYS A 238 0.15 13.58 22.72
C LYS A 238 0.93 12.63 23.63
N ALA A 239 0.25 11.96 24.54
CA ALA A 239 0.87 10.96 25.39
C ALA A 239 1.46 9.81 24.56
N PHE A 240 0.72 9.33 23.57
CA PHE A 240 1.23 8.34 22.63
C PHE A 240 2.45 8.86 21.85
N ILE A 241 2.41 10.09 21.33
CA ILE A 241 3.56 10.74 20.66
C ILE A 241 4.80 10.73 21.57
N GLY A 242 4.61 10.97 22.87
CA GLY A 242 5.67 10.92 23.88
C GLY A 242 6.31 9.54 24.07
N THR A 243 5.64 8.44 23.68
CA THR A 243 6.21 7.09 23.73
C THR A 243 7.07 6.75 22.50
N LEU A 244 6.87 7.43 21.37
CA LEU A 244 7.44 7.02 20.07
C LEU A 244 8.97 6.96 20.05
N ASP A 245 9.66 7.88 20.72
CA ASP A 245 11.13 7.87 20.75
C ASP A 245 11.67 6.62 21.46
N GLY A 246 11.06 6.26 22.61
CA GLY A 246 11.44 5.07 23.36
C GLY A 246 11.10 3.79 22.62
N ILE A 247 9.94 3.73 21.96
CA ILE A 247 9.55 2.59 21.13
C ILE A 247 10.50 2.41 19.95
N ARG A 248 10.91 3.50 19.30
CA ARG A 248 11.88 3.45 18.20
C ARG A 248 13.25 2.94 18.67
N GLU A 249 13.74 3.41 19.81
CA GLU A 249 14.99 2.94 20.39
C GLU A 249 14.92 1.43 20.72
N TRP A 250 13.83 1.02 21.38
CA TRP A 250 13.60 -0.38 21.75
C TRP A 250 13.48 -1.30 20.53
N THR A 251 12.72 -0.89 19.51
CA THR A 251 12.59 -1.65 18.26
C THR A 251 13.90 -1.71 17.47
N GLY A 252 14.71 -0.65 17.52
CA GLY A 252 16.06 -0.64 16.94
C GLY A 252 17.00 -1.63 17.63
N ALA A 253 17.01 -1.65 18.96
CA ALA A 253 17.83 -2.58 19.75
C ALA A 253 17.41 -4.04 19.55
N ASN A 254 16.11 -4.31 19.40
CA ASN A 254 15.55 -5.65 19.27
C ASN A 254 15.27 -6.08 17.82
N ARG A 255 15.78 -5.37 16.82
CA ARG A 255 15.42 -5.54 15.39
C ARG A 255 15.51 -6.98 14.90
N TYR A 256 16.64 -7.66 15.14
CA TYR A 256 16.83 -9.04 14.68
C TYR A 256 15.89 -10.03 15.36
N ARG A 257 15.66 -9.87 16.68
CA ARG A 257 14.73 -10.73 17.44
C ARG A 257 13.30 -10.51 16.98
N LEU A 258 12.90 -9.25 16.81
CA LEU A 258 11.59 -8.89 16.27
C LEU A 258 11.36 -9.45 14.87
N SER A 259 12.35 -9.37 14.00
CA SER A 259 12.28 -9.96 12.65
C SER A 259 12.12 -11.48 12.71
N ARG A 260 12.93 -12.17 13.54
CA ARG A 260 12.85 -13.63 13.72
C ARG A 260 11.48 -14.08 14.23
N VAL A 261 11.00 -13.46 15.31
CA VAL A 261 9.67 -13.77 15.88
C VAL A 261 8.55 -13.44 14.89
N THR A 262 8.68 -12.34 14.16
CA THR A 262 7.71 -12.00 13.10
C THR A 262 7.65 -13.12 12.07
N THR A 263 8.77 -13.55 11.51
CA THR A 263 8.78 -14.64 10.51
C THR A 263 8.20 -15.94 11.06
N MET A 264 8.58 -16.33 12.28
CA MET A 264 8.08 -17.57 12.89
C MET A 264 6.58 -17.50 13.18
N LEU A 265 6.11 -16.40 13.77
CA LEU A 265 4.70 -16.19 14.08
C LEU A 265 3.84 -16.17 12.81
N LEU A 266 4.30 -15.49 11.75
CA LEU A 266 3.60 -15.45 10.47
C LEU A 266 3.49 -16.82 9.82
N ASN A 267 4.56 -17.62 9.85
CA ASN A 267 4.52 -19.00 9.33
C ASN A 267 3.64 -19.90 10.17
N TYR A 268 3.69 -19.75 11.48
CA TYR A 268 2.85 -20.50 12.40
C TYR A 268 1.35 -20.19 12.19
N GLU A 269 0.98 -18.91 12.11
CA GLU A 269 -0.40 -18.49 11.81
C GLU A 269 -0.84 -18.96 10.41
N ALA A 270 0.03 -18.86 9.40
CA ALA A 270 -0.31 -19.26 8.03
C ALA A 270 -0.67 -20.75 7.88
N ASN A 271 -0.08 -21.61 8.72
CA ASN A 271 -0.25 -23.07 8.67
C ASN A 271 -1.27 -23.61 9.68
N ARG A 272 -1.92 -22.74 10.46
CA ARG A 272 -3.00 -23.15 11.36
C ARG A 272 -4.23 -23.59 10.55
N PRO A 273 -4.89 -24.72 10.91
CA PRO A 273 -6.03 -25.25 10.15
C PRO A 273 -7.28 -24.35 10.19
N ASP A 274 -7.41 -23.52 11.22
CA ASP A 274 -8.46 -22.53 11.44
C ASP A 274 -8.15 -21.15 10.83
N ASN A 275 -6.97 -20.97 10.22
CA ASN A 275 -6.57 -19.67 9.70
C ASN A 275 -7.35 -19.29 8.44
N ILE A 276 -8.20 -18.27 8.57
CA ILE A 276 -8.94 -17.69 7.44
C ILE A 276 -8.11 -16.66 6.64
N LEU A 277 -6.95 -16.19 7.15
CA LEU A 277 -6.10 -15.21 6.48
C LEU A 277 -4.96 -15.89 5.71
N LEU A 278 -5.14 -16.10 4.42
CA LEU A 278 -4.11 -16.72 3.56
C LEU A 278 -2.89 -15.85 3.30
N VAL A 279 -3.02 -14.53 3.45
CA VAL A 279 -1.92 -13.58 3.25
C VAL A 279 -1.29 -13.30 4.62
N PRO A 280 -0.05 -13.75 4.87
CA PRO A 280 0.62 -13.48 6.15
C PRO A 280 0.87 -11.98 6.33
N GLY A 281 0.84 -11.53 7.57
CA GLY A 281 1.20 -10.15 7.93
C GLY A 281 0.06 -9.14 7.82
N LEU A 282 -1.13 -9.51 7.34
CA LEU A 282 -2.26 -8.57 7.30
C LEU A 282 -2.64 -8.06 8.71
N LYS A 283 -2.59 -8.92 9.74
CA LYS A 283 -2.83 -8.52 11.13
C LYS A 283 -1.84 -7.45 11.61
N ASP A 284 -0.56 -7.60 11.24
CA ASP A 284 0.52 -6.67 11.59
C ASP A 284 0.28 -5.29 11.00
N VAL A 285 -0.21 -5.20 9.76
CA VAL A 285 -0.45 -3.92 9.11
C VAL A 285 -1.72 -3.24 9.66
N VAL A 286 -2.75 -4.03 10.01
CA VAL A 286 -4.03 -3.53 10.56
C VAL A 286 -3.85 -2.99 11.98
N ASN A 287 -3.21 -3.75 12.87
CA ASN A 287 -3.03 -3.41 14.28
C ASN A 287 -1.54 -3.55 14.69
N PRO A 288 -0.65 -2.67 14.18
CA PRO A 288 0.79 -2.78 14.40
C PRO A 288 1.21 -2.75 15.88
N CYS A 289 0.51 -2.02 16.74
CA CYS A 289 0.90 -1.84 18.14
C CYS A 289 0.49 -3.03 19.00
N GLN A 290 -0.73 -3.53 18.85
CA GLN A 290 -1.14 -4.78 19.50
C GLN A 290 -0.26 -5.95 19.06
N ARG A 291 0.08 -6.03 17.77
CA ARG A 291 1.01 -7.05 17.26
C ARG A 291 2.43 -6.87 17.79
N LEU A 292 2.88 -5.63 18.01
CA LEU A 292 4.16 -5.38 18.68
C LEU A 292 4.16 -5.88 20.12
N VAL A 293 3.06 -5.70 20.85
CA VAL A 293 2.90 -6.25 22.21
C VAL A 293 2.95 -7.77 22.18
N GLN A 294 2.18 -8.43 21.32
CA GLN A 294 2.20 -9.90 21.23
C GLN A 294 3.61 -10.42 20.93
N LYS A 295 4.34 -9.79 20.00
CA LYS A 295 5.73 -10.15 19.70
C LYS A 295 6.65 -9.93 20.90
N ALA A 296 6.49 -8.82 21.63
CA ALA A 296 7.25 -8.56 22.85
C ALA A 296 6.97 -9.61 23.94
N THR A 297 5.72 -10.03 24.10
CA THR A 297 5.31 -11.09 25.03
C THR A 297 5.91 -12.44 24.66
N ILE A 298 5.86 -12.82 23.38
CA ILE A 298 6.49 -14.06 22.88
C ILE A 298 8.01 -14.06 23.13
N MET A 299 8.67 -12.91 22.98
CA MET A 299 10.09 -12.74 23.26
C MET A 299 10.43 -12.66 24.77
N GLY A 300 9.44 -12.59 25.67
CA GLY A 300 9.64 -12.36 27.11
C GLY A 300 10.17 -10.97 27.45
N GLN A 301 9.92 -9.98 26.58
CA GLN A 301 10.38 -8.59 26.72
C GLN A 301 9.22 -7.60 26.95
N GLU A 302 8.02 -8.06 27.33
CA GLU A 302 6.87 -7.16 27.51
C GLU A 302 7.10 -6.12 28.61
N ARG A 303 7.92 -6.44 29.61
CA ARG A 303 8.27 -5.51 30.72
C ARG A 303 9.00 -4.27 30.23
N GLU A 304 9.91 -4.41 29.26
CA GLU A 304 10.65 -3.29 28.69
C GLU A 304 9.70 -2.32 27.96
N LEU A 305 8.79 -2.89 27.16
CA LEU A 305 7.77 -2.14 26.43
C LEU A 305 6.79 -1.45 27.41
N ALA A 306 6.38 -2.16 28.47
CA ALA A 306 5.51 -1.64 29.52
C ALA A 306 6.14 -0.45 30.26
N MET A 307 7.46 -0.47 30.53
CA MET A 307 8.15 0.67 31.13
C MET A 307 8.11 1.92 30.25
N ILE A 308 8.19 1.76 28.92
CA ILE A 308 8.09 2.89 27.99
C ILE A 308 6.67 3.48 28.00
N ALA A 309 5.65 2.62 27.97
CA ALA A 309 4.24 3.02 28.06
C ALA A 309 3.91 3.70 29.40
N ALA A 310 4.44 3.16 30.50
CA ALA A 310 4.21 3.64 31.87
C ALA A 310 4.75 5.05 32.10
N LYS A 311 5.82 5.48 31.41
CA LYS A 311 6.33 6.87 31.46
C LYS A 311 5.27 7.90 31.07
N GLN A 312 4.31 7.49 30.25
CA GLN A 312 3.18 8.32 29.82
C GLN A 312 1.90 7.96 30.58
N GLY A 313 1.94 7.09 31.59
CA GLY A 313 0.78 6.70 32.39
C GLY A 313 -0.19 5.75 31.68
N PHE A 314 0.29 4.96 30.72
CA PHE A 314 -0.49 3.87 30.12
C PHE A 314 -0.12 2.53 30.74
N THR A 315 -1.10 1.64 30.86
CA THR A 315 -0.81 0.20 30.86
C THR A 315 -0.42 -0.26 29.44
N LEU A 316 0.19 -1.45 29.32
CA LEU A 316 0.65 -1.93 28.01
C LEU A 316 -0.52 -2.14 27.02
N ASN A 317 -1.65 -2.65 27.51
CA ASN A 317 -2.85 -2.89 26.71
C ASN A 317 -3.49 -1.55 26.27
N GLU A 318 -3.65 -0.62 27.20
CA GLU A 318 -4.13 0.74 26.92
C GLU A 318 -3.29 1.47 25.88
N TRP A 319 -1.96 1.34 26.00
CA TRP A 319 -1.03 1.90 25.03
C TRP A 319 -1.25 1.28 23.65
N ALA A 320 -1.36 -0.04 23.55
CA ALA A 320 -1.56 -0.73 22.28
C ALA A 320 -2.85 -0.29 21.57
N TYR A 321 -3.97 -0.23 22.29
CA TYR A 321 -5.24 0.24 21.75
C TYR A 321 -5.19 1.71 21.32
N THR A 322 -4.60 2.57 22.14
CA THR A 322 -4.47 4.00 21.84
C THR A 322 -3.57 4.24 20.62
N CYS A 323 -2.48 3.48 20.52
CA CYS A 323 -1.53 3.51 19.42
C CYS A 323 -2.18 3.09 18.09
N ASP A 324 -2.87 1.95 18.06
CA ASP A 324 -3.53 1.47 16.84
C ASP A 324 -4.65 2.41 16.38
N LYS A 325 -5.49 2.91 17.30
CA LYS A 325 -6.52 3.92 16.98
C LYS A 325 -5.88 5.19 16.41
N THR A 326 -4.79 5.67 17.01
CA THR A 326 -4.08 6.86 16.55
C THR A 326 -3.51 6.65 15.14
N ILE A 327 -2.95 5.48 14.86
CA ILE A 327 -2.40 5.14 13.54
C ILE A 327 -3.52 5.07 12.48
N LYS A 328 -4.64 4.39 12.76
CA LYS A 328 -5.78 4.30 11.84
C LYS A 328 -6.37 5.69 11.56
N ALA A 329 -6.57 6.50 12.60
CA ALA A 329 -7.03 7.87 12.47
C ALA A 329 -6.04 8.77 11.71
N TYR A 330 -4.73 8.56 11.90
CA TYR A 330 -3.68 9.26 11.16
C TYR A 330 -3.67 8.91 9.67
N ARG A 331 -3.78 7.61 9.33
CA ARG A 331 -3.92 7.12 7.95
C ARG A 331 -5.13 7.76 7.27
N LEU A 332 -6.29 7.71 7.93
CA LEU A 332 -7.52 8.32 7.41
C LEU A 332 -7.42 9.86 7.29
N SER A 333 -6.66 10.53 8.17
CA SER A 333 -6.43 11.98 8.07
C SER A 333 -5.57 12.41 6.87
N LYS A 334 -4.83 11.45 6.28
CA LYS A 334 -3.94 11.64 5.12
C LYS A 334 -4.40 10.88 3.87
N ILE A 335 -5.59 10.29 3.90
CA ILE A 335 -6.09 9.48 2.81
C ILE A 335 -6.17 10.28 1.49
N SER A 336 -5.71 9.69 0.40
CA SER A 336 -5.89 10.25 -0.94
C SER A 336 -7.33 10.03 -1.43
N SER A 337 -7.80 10.87 -2.35
CA SER A 337 -9.13 10.68 -2.96
C SER A 337 -9.24 9.33 -3.67
N GLY A 338 -8.17 8.87 -4.32
CA GLY A 338 -8.09 7.56 -4.97
C GLY A 338 -8.27 6.40 -3.98
N MET A 339 -7.52 6.42 -2.87
CA MET A 339 -7.65 5.39 -1.82
C MET A 339 -9.04 5.43 -1.17
N ALA A 340 -9.61 6.61 -0.92
CA ALA A 340 -10.96 6.74 -0.39
C ALA A 340 -12.01 6.15 -1.33
N MET A 341 -11.88 6.36 -2.65
CA MET A 341 -12.74 5.73 -3.65
C MET A 341 -12.55 4.21 -3.70
N ALA A 342 -11.32 3.72 -3.60
CA ALA A 342 -11.02 2.29 -3.58
C ALA A 342 -11.68 1.61 -2.36
N ILE A 343 -11.51 2.16 -1.15
CA ILE A 343 -12.14 1.65 0.07
C ILE A 343 -13.66 1.63 -0.06
N ARG A 344 -14.25 2.70 -0.62
CA ARG A 344 -15.69 2.74 -0.87
C ARG A 344 -16.13 1.66 -1.86
N GLY A 345 -15.37 1.45 -2.93
CA GLY A 345 -15.60 0.38 -3.91
C GLY A 345 -15.51 -1.01 -3.29
N TYR A 346 -14.57 -1.22 -2.35
CA TYR A 346 -14.46 -2.44 -1.57
C TYR A 346 -15.71 -2.65 -0.71
N GLN A 347 -16.11 -1.66 0.06
CA GLN A 347 -17.29 -1.74 0.93
C GLN A 347 -18.61 -1.92 0.16
N SER A 348 -18.72 -1.38 -1.06
CA SER A 348 -19.91 -1.52 -1.90
C SER A 348 -19.94 -2.82 -2.70
N GLY A 349 -18.92 -3.68 -2.59
CA GLY A 349 -18.83 -4.93 -3.36
C GLY A 349 -18.58 -4.73 -4.85
N LEU A 350 -17.99 -3.60 -5.26
CA LEU A 350 -17.78 -3.25 -6.68
C LEU A 350 -16.96 -4.32 -7.43
N HIS A 351 -16.06 -5.01 -6.73
CA HIS A 351 -15.16 -6.01 -7.31
C HIS A 351 -15.62 -7.45 -7.10
N ASP A 352 -16.76 -7.68 -6.43
CA ASP A 352 -17.18 -9.02 -6.02
C ASP A 352 -17.41 -9.93 -7.23
N ASP A 353 -18.01 -9.41 -8.30
CA ASP A 353 -18.29 -10.20 -9.52
C ASP A 353 -17.01 -10.64 -10.23
N ASP A 354 -15.96 -9.82 -10.21
CA ASP A 354 -14.66 -10.19 -10.78
C ASP A 354 -13.89 -11.15 -9.88
N ILE A 355 -13.98 -10.96 -8.56
CA ILE A 355 -13.34 -11.85 -7.59
C ILE A 355 -13.98 -13.24 -7.65
N ARG A 356 -15.31 -13.34 -7.74
CA ARG A 356 -16.05 -14.63 -7.84
C ARG A 356 -15.63 -15.49 -9.03
N LYS A 357 -15.02 -14.91 -10.08
CA LYS A 357 -14.48 -15.65 -11.24
C LYS A 357 -13.13 -16.32 -10.97
N LEU A 358 -12.44 -15.95 -9.89
CA LEU A 358 -11.12 -16.48 -9.52
C LEU A 358 -11.23 -17.84 -8.82
N SER A 359 -10.10 -18.54 -8.64
CA SER A 359 -10.06 -19.76 -7.83
C SER A 359 -10.38 -19.47 -6.35
N PRO A 360 -10.95 -20.41 -5.57
CA PRO A 360 -11.34 -20.17 -4.18
C PRO A 360 -10.20 -19.60 -3.31
N ARG A 361 -8.97 -20.11 -3.47
CA ARG A 361 -7.78 -19.59 -2.78
C ARG A 361 -7.49 -18.13 -3.13
N SER A 362 -7.64 -17.77 -4.41
CA SER A 362 -7.46 -16.41 -4.88
C SER A 362 -8.57 -15.48 -4.38
N GLN A 363 -9.81 -15.97 -4.33
CA GLN A 363 -10.95 -15.23 -3.76
C GLN A 363 -10.67 -14.86 -2.30
N GLN A 364 -10.30 -15.85 -1.49
CA GLN A 364 -9.99 -15.65 -0.08
C GLN A 364 -8.82 -14.69 0.13
N SER A 365 -7.75 -14.80 -0.68
CA SER A 365 -6.63 -13.85 -0.64
C SER A 365 -7.06 -12.42 -0.98
N ARG A 366 -7.91 -12.24 -2.00
CA ARG A 366 -8.42 -10.91 -2.39
C ARG A 366 -9.34 -10.31 -1.35
N TYR A 367 -10.35 -11.06 -0.88
CA TYR A 367 -11.29 -10.57 0.12
C TYR A 367 -10.62 -10.26 1.46
N SER A 368 -9.72 -11.11 1.95
CA SER A 368 -8.97 -10.84 3.18
C SER A 368 -8.08 -9.59 3.06
N THR A 369 -7.43 -9.40 1.90
CA THR A 369 -6.61 -8.19 1.66
C THR A 369 -7.48 -6.93 1.59
N MET A 370 -8.63 -6.98 0.90
CA MET A 370 -9.56 -5.86 0.84
C MET A 370 -10.10 -5.50 2.23
N GLN A 371 -10.49 -6.51 3.02
CA GLN A 371 -10.95 -6.31 4.40
C GLN A 371 -9.84 -5.71 5.27
N ALA A 372 -8.60 -6.18 5.14
CA ALA A 372 -7.45 -5.60 5.85
C ALA A 372 -7.28 -4.11 5.52
N ILE A 373 -7.37 -3.73 4.24
CA ILE A 373 -7.29 -2.32 3.83
C ILE A 373 -8.44 -1.52 4.46
N VAL A 374 -9.68 -2.04 4.47
CA VAL A 374 -10.80 -1.37 5.13
C VAL A 374 -10.52 -1.18 6.63
N GLU A 375 -10.04 -2.21 7.32
CA GLU A 375 -9.73 -2.15 8.77
C GLU A 375 -8.52 -1.26 9.10
N MET A 376 -7.55 -1.12 8.19
CA MET A 376 -6.41 -0.20 8.33
C MET A 376 -6.82 1.27 8.37
N TYR A 377 -7.94 1.62 7.72
CA TYR A 377 -8.46 3.00 7.62
C TYR A 377 -9.75 3.21 8.42
N LYS A 378 -10.20 2.21 9.18
CA LYS A 378 -11.40 2.28 10.00
C LYS A 378 -11.11 3.07 11.29
N ALA A 379 -11.58 4.31 11.33
CA ALA A 379 -11.50 5.17 12.51
C ALA A 379 -12.74 6.08 12.62
N PRO A 380 -13.27 6.31 13.84
CA PRO A 380 -14.33 7.30 14.06
C PRO A 380 -13.89 8.70 13.65
N LEU A 381 -14.83 9.52 13.15
CA LEU A 381 -14.54 10.90 12.74
C LEU A 381 -13.95 11.74 13.88
N ASN A 382 -14.40 11.52 15.12
CA ASN A 382 -13.88 12.23 16.30
C ASN A 382 -12.38 11.96 16.48
N ASP A 383 -11.96 10.70 16.41
CA ASP A 383 -10.55 10.31 16.54
C ASP A 383 -9.69 10.95 15.44
N VAL A 384 -10.18 10.97 14.20
CA VAL A 384 -9.50 11.64 13.08
C VAL A 384 -9.33 13.13 13.35
N ARG A 385 -10.34 13.79 13.95
CA ARG A 385 -10.25 15.21 14.30
C ARG A 385 -9.22 15.46 15.39
N GLU A 386 -9.17 14.62 16.43
CA GLU A 386 -8.18 14.76 17.51
C GLU A 386 -6.75 14.50 17.02
N VAL A 387 -6.54 13.51 16.15
CA VAL A 387 -5.24 13.28 15.51
C VAL A 387 -4.86 14.43 14.58
N ARG A 388 -5.83 15.00 13.84
CA ARG A 388 -5.57 16.15 12.96
C ARG A 388 -5.06 17.38 13.71
N LYS A 389 -5.51 17.61 14.94
CA LYS A 389 -5.00 18.69 15.81
C LYS A 389 -3.51 18.53 16.13
N ASN A 390 -3.02 17.30 16.22
CA ASN A 390 -1.63 16.96 16.60
C ASN A 390 -0.79 16.45 15.41
N ARG A 391 -1.30 16.59 14.18
CA ARG A 391 -0.72 15.97 12.97
C ARG A 391 0.72 16.39 12.70
N THR A 392 1.07 17.65 12.96
CA THR A 392 2.41 18.18 12.66
C THR A 392 3.46 17.47 13.51
N GLU A 393 3.25 17.43 14.82
CA GLU A 393 4.13 16.75 15.77
C GLU A 393 4.22 15.24 15.49
N LEU A 394 3.07 14.62 15.25
CA LEU A 394 3.00 13.19 14.90
C LEU A 394 3.75 12.89 13.59
N THR A 395 3.59 13.72 12.56
CA THR A 395 4.32 13.56 11.27
C THR A 395 5.82 13.72 11.46
N GLU A 396 6.25 14.65 12.32
CA GLU A 396 7.68 14.84 12.59
C GLU A 396 8.28 13.61 13.27
N LYS A 397 7.59 13.04 14.27
CA LYS A 397 8.02 11.79 14.92
C LYS A 397 8.11 10.64 13.92
N TRP A 398 7.07 10.45 13.09
CA TRP A 398 7.08 9.38 12.08
C TRP A 398 8.18 9.57 11.04
N ARG A 399 8.49 10.80 10.64
CA ARG A 399 9.61 11.05 9.73
C ARG A 399 10.95 10.56 10.31
N LYS A 400 11.13 10.68 11.64
CA LYS A 400 12.32 10.20 12.34
C LYS A 400 12.38 8.67 12.48
N SER A 401 11.31 7.95 12.13
CA SER A 401 11.25 6.48 12.10
C SER A 401 10.99 5.94 10.68
N ASP A 402 11.23 6.74 9.63
CA ASP A 402 10.94 6.39 8.23
C ASP A 402 9.50 5.90 8.01
N PHE A 403 8.56 6.46 8.78
CA PHE A 403 7.15 6.08 8.79
C PHE A 403 6.90 4.60 9.08
N LYS A 404 7.76 4.00 9.92
CA LYS A 404 7.64 2.62 10.40
C LYS A 404 7.50 2.58 11.92
N LEU A 405 6.85 1.53 12.40
CA LEU A 405 6.84 1.11 13.80
C LEU A 405 7.45 -0.30 13.85
N GLY A 406 8.70 -0.41 14.34
CA GLY A 406 9.52 -1.58 14.07
C GLY A 406 9.81 -1.68 12.57
N ASP A 407 9.30 -2.72 11.91
CA ASP A 407 9.41 -2.92 10.46
C ASP A 407 8.07 -2.72 9.72
N ILE A 408 6.99 -2.38 10.44
CA ILE A 408 5.64 -2.27 9.85
C ILE A 408 5.41 -0.85 9.32
N PRO A 409 5.01 -0.68 8.03
CA PRO A 409 4.73 0.63 7.47
C PRO A 409 3.44 1.24 8.03
N ILE A 410 3.53 2.52 8.43
CA ILE A 410 2.42 3.27 9.01
C ILE A 410 1.72 4.14 7.96
N SER A 411 2.45 4.74 7.01
CA SER A 411 1.84 5.71 6.09
C SER A 411 2.44 5.82 4.68
N ARG A 412 3.26 4.86 4.26
CA ARG A 412 3.74 4.80 2.86
C ARG A 412 3.03 3.67 2.13
N LEU A 413 1.90 4.00 1.52
CA LEU A 413 1.32 3.25 0.40
C LEU A 413 1.14 4.19 -0.81
N ASP A 414 1.93 5.26 -0.85
CA ASP A 414 1.91 6.32 -1.86
C ASP A 414 3.17 6.19 -2.74
#